data_AF-A0A7U0N833-F1
#
_entry.id   AF-A0A7U0N833-F1
#
_cell.length_a   1.000
_cell.length_b   1.000
_cell.length_c   1.000
_cell.angle_alpha   90.00
_cell.angle_beta   90.00
_cell.angle_gamma   90.00
#
_symmetry.space_group_name_H-M   'P 1'
#
loop_
_entity.id
_entity.type
_entity.pdbx_description
1 polymer ?
#
loop_
_entity_poly.entity_id
_entity_poly.type
_entity_poly.pdbx_seq_one_letter_code
_entity_poly.pdbx_strand_id
1 'polypeptide(L)' 'MEGISITKLLVIAVLIVLLFGTSKLRTLGADLGAALKGFKKAVGDDTTPPAATTAESQSNPQSVEKKDV' A
#
# COMPACT_ATOMS: atom_id res chain seq x y z
N MET A 1 -12.46 25.10 -22.08
CA MET A 1 -12.85 24.05 -21.11
C MET A 1 -11.82 24.07 -20.00
N GLU A 2 -12.22 24.43 -18.79
CA GLU A 2 -11.33 24.38 -17.64
C GLU A 2 -11.11 22.92 -17.24
N GLY A 3 -10.00 22.33 -17.69
CA GLY A 3 -9.63 20.98 -17.30
C GLY A 3 -9.33 20.89 -15.81
N ILE A 4 -9.46 19.69 -15.26
CA ILE A 4 -8.94 19.37 -13.92
C ILE A 4 -7.41 19.48 -14.00
N SER A 5 -6.89 20.61 -13.53
CA SER A 5 -5.45 20.81 -13.41
C SER A 5 -4.92 20.00 -12.24
N ILE A 6 -3.70 19.49 -12.37
CA ILE A 6 -2.97 18.81 -11.29
C ILE A 6 -3.04 19.65 -10.02
N THR A 7 -2.83 20.98 -10.11
CA THR A 7 -2.90 21.90 -8.96
C THR A 7 -4.26 21.95 -8.25
N LYS A 8 -5.36 21.53 -8.88
CA LYS A 8 -6.65 21.41 -8.20
C LYS A 8 -6.73 20.09 -7.40
N LEU A 9 -6.15 19.01 -7.93
CA LEU A 9 -6.16 17.70 -7.30
C LEU A 9 -5.37 17.65 -5.98
N LEU A 10 -4.20 18.27 -5.90
CA LEU A 10 -3.45 18.28 -4.63
C LEU A 10 -4.10 19.16 -3.56
N VAL A 11 -4.80 20.23 -3.92
CA VAL A 11 -5.59 21.01 -2.93
C VAL A 11 -6.70 20.14 -2.35
N ILE A 12 -7.41 19.39 -3.18
CA ILE A 12 -8.43 18.43 -2.73
C ILE A 12 -7.81 17.31 -1.88
N ALA A 13 -6.66 16.77 -2.29
CA ALA A 13 -5.98 15.72 -1.55
C ALA A 13 -5.59 16.19 -0.13
N VAL A 14 -5.09 17.42 0.02
CA VAL A 14 -4.78 18.00 1.32
C VAL A 14 -6.03 18.10 2.21
N LEU A 15 -7.17 18.54 1.64
CA LEU A 15 -8.43 18.58 2.40
C LEU A 15 -8.88 17.19 2.86
N ILE A 16 -8.79 16.18 1.99
CA ILE A 16 -9.14 14.79 2.35
C ILE A 16 -8.22 14.30 3.48
N VAL A 17 -6.91 14.57 3.41
CA VAL A 17 -5.97 14.21 4.47
C VAL A 17 -6.29 14.91 5.79
N LEU A 18 -6.68 16.17 5.77
CA LEU A 18 -7.06 16.91 6.98
C LEU A 18 -8.39 16.42 7.58
N LEU A 19 -9.38 16.07 6.75
CA LEU A 19 -10.68 15.59 7.20
C LEU A 19 -10.63 14.16 7.76
N PHE A 20 -9.96 13.27 7.05
CA PHE A 20 -9.93 11.84 7.40
C PHE A 20 -8.71 11.44 8.24
N GLY A 21 -7.68 12.29 8.28
CA GLY A 21 -6.38 11.97 8.86
C GLY A 21 -5.56 11.01 7.98
N THR A 22 -4.25 10.98 8.19
CA THR A 22 -3.34 10.09 7.45
C THR A 22 -3.49 8.62 7.85
N SER A 23 -3.97 8.33 9.07
CA SER A 23 -4.10 6.97 9.57
C SER A 23 -5.12 6.15 8.79
N LYS A 24 -6.32 6.70 8.55
CA LYS A 24 -7.38 6.00 7.79
C LYS A 24 -7.02 5.88 6.31
N LEU A 25 -6.43 6.93 5.73
CA LEU A 25 -5.96 6.92 4.34
C LEU A 25 -4.82 5.94 4.12
N ARG A 26 -3.94 5.73 5.11
CA ARG A 26 -2.85 4.75 5.01
C ARG A 26 -3.37 3.33 4.96
N THR A 27 -4.28 2.96 5.87
CA THR A 27 -4.85 1.60 5.90
C THR A 27 -5.63 1.30 4.62
N LEU A 28 -6.53 2.21 4.21
CA LEU A 28 -7.29 2.04 2.97
C LEU A 28 -6.38 2.08 1.72
N GLY A 29 -5.37 2.93 1.72
CA GLY A 29 -4.39 3.03 0.63
C GLY A 29 -3.50 1.79 0.51
N ALA A 30 -3.17 1.12 1.62
CA ALA A 30 -2.42 -0.13 1.60
C ALA A 30 -3.22 -1.26 0.96
N ASP A 31 -4.50 -1.39 1.31
CA ASP A 31 -5.40 -2.41 0.76
C ASP A 31 -5.67 -2.19 -0.74
N LEU A 32 -6.00 -0.94 -1.11
CA LEU A 32 -6.20 -0.56 -2.51
C LEU A 32 -4.89 -0.67 -3.31
N GLY A 33 -3.76 -0.29 -2.72
CA GLY A 33 -2.44 -0.39 -3.34
C GLY A 33 -2.03 -1.83 -3.62
N ALA A 34 -2.32 -2.76 -2.70
CA ALA A 34 -2.07 -4.17 -2.90
C ALA A 34 -2.90 -4.74 -4.06
N ALA A 35 -4.19 -4.40 -4.13
CA ALA A 35 -5.07 -4.81 -5.23
C ALA A 35 -4.60 -4.24 -6.59
N LEU A 36 -4.24 -2.96 -6.63
CA LEU A 36 -3.73 -2.31 -7.84
C LEU A 36 -2.36 -2.84 -8.26
N LYS A 37 -1.50 -3.27 -7.32
CA LYS A 37 -0.21 -3.92 -7.63
C LYS A 37 -0.41 -5.25 -8.36
N GLY A 38 -1.36 -6.07 -7.90
CA GLY A 38 -1.75 -7.30 -8.59
C GLY A 38 -2.33 -7.03 -9.99
N PHE A 39 -3.19 -6.01 -10.11
CA PHE A 39 -3.75 -5.59 -11.39
C PHE A 39 -2.67 -5.09 -12.37
N LYS A 40 -1.75 -4.23 -11.93
CA LYS A 40 -0.63 -3.74 -12.74
C LYS A 40 0.29 -4.89 -13.19
N LYS A 41 0.52 -5.87 -12.31
CA LYS A 41 1.31 -7.06 -12.63
C LYS A 41 0.62 -7.90 -13.70
N ALA A 42 -0.66 -8.20 -13.54
CA ALA A 42 -1.43 -8.97 -14.52
C ALA A 42 -1.60 -8.26 -15.87
N VAL A 43 -1.70 -6.92 -15.87
CA VAL A 43 -1.82 -6.11 -17.10
C VAL A 43 -0.47 -5.87 -17.78
N GLY A 44 0.66 -6.04 -17.06
CA GLY A 44 2.00 -5.73 -17.55
C GLY A 44 2.93 -6.94 -17.68
N ASP A 45 2.43 -8.17 -17.52
CA ASP A 45 3.27 -9.38 -17.37
C ASP A 45 3.87 -9.95 -18.67
N ASP A 46 3.94 -9.18 -19.76
CA ASP A 46 4.64 -9.64 -20.96
C ASP A 46 6.16 -9.38 -20.94
N THR A 47 6.75 -8.59 -20.03
CA THR A 47 8.20 -8.23 -20.17
C THR A 47 9.09 -8.03 -18.92
N THR A 48 8.73 -8.32 -17.66
CA THR A 48 9.72 -8.18 -16.55
C THR A 48 9.49 -9.08 -15.32
N PRO A 49 10.49 -9.88 -14.88
CA PRO A 49 10.37 -10.68 -13.66
C PRO A 49 10.28 -9.80 -12.41
N PRO A 50 9.46 -10.17 -11.41
CA PRO A 50 9.17 -9.30 -10.28
C PRO A 50 10.36 -9.25 -9.30
N ALA A 51 10.94 -8.07 -9.11
CA ALA A 51 11.79 -7.80 -7.96
C ALA A 51 10.93 -7.88 -6.69
N ALA A 52 11.28 -8.83 -5.83
CA ALA A 52 10.70 -9.01 -4.52
C ALA A 52 10.83 -7.71 -3.71
N THR A 53 9.71 -7.22 -3.16
CA THR A 53 9.75 -6.35 -1.99
C THR A 53 8.79 -6.96 -1.00
N THR A 54 9.40 -7.74 -0.13
CA THR A 54 8.87 -8.26 1.12
C THR A 54 8.45 -7.07 1.98
N ALA A 55 7.16 -6.95 2.26
CA ALA A 55 6.71 -6.23 3.45
C ALA A 55 6.71 -7.26 4.58
N GLU A 56 7.87 -7.40 5.21
CA GLU A 56 8.03 -8.16 6.44
C GLU A 56 7.23 -7.45 7.53
N SER A 57 6.09 -8.02 7.92
CA SER A 57 5.56 -7.85 9.26
C SER A 57 5.81 -9.16 10.01
N GLN A 58 7.08 -9.38 10.34
CA GLN A 58 7.46 -10.29 11.41
C GLN A 58 6.93 -9.71 12.73
N SER A 59 5.84 -10.29 13.22
CA SER A 59 5.52 -10.29 14.64
C SER A 59 5.50 -11.75 15.11
N ASN A 60 6.68 -12.33 15.25
CA ASN A 60 6.90 -13.43 16.19
C ASN A 60 8.36 -13.41 16.63
N PRO A 61 8.59 -13.23 17.93
CA PRO A 61 9.22 -14.34 18.63
C PRO A 61 8.69 -14.48 20.06
N GLN A 62 7.89 -15.50 20.33
CA GLN A 62 7.87 -16.05 21.69
C GLN A 62 7.70 -17.57 21.74
N SER A 63 8.85 -18.20 22.00
CA SER A 63 9.03 -19.40 22.83
C SER A 63 8.43 -20.72 22.32
N VAL A 64 9.23 -21.44 21.53
CA VAL A 64 9.33 -22.89 21.64
C VAL A 64 10.66 -23.17 22.35
N GLU A 65 10.64 -23.26 23.68
CA GLU A 65 11.67 -24.00 24.42
C GLU A 65 11.00 -25.24 25.02
N LYS A 66 10.86 -26.26 24.17
CA LYS A 66 10.86 -27.64 24.66
C LYS A 66 12.31 -27.97 24.98
N LYS A 67 12.61 -28.09 26.26
CA LYS A 67 13.87 -28.61 26.75
C LYS A 67 13.60 -29.72 27.76
N ASP A 68 13.95 -30.94 27.33
CA ASP A 68 14.49 -32.06 28.10
C ASP A 68 13.80 -32.48 29.41
N VAL A 69 13.14 -33.66 29.41
CA VAL A 69 13.45 -34.89 30.18
C VAL A 69 12.40 -35.96 29.86
#